data_AF-A0A965RXR6-F1
#
_entry.id   AF-A0A965RXR6-F1
#
_cell.length_a   1.000
_cell.length_b   1.000
_cell.length_c   1.000
_cell.angle_alpha   90.00
_cell.angle_beta   90.00
_cell.angle_gamma   90.00
#
_symmetry.space_group_name_H-M   'P 1'
#
loop_
_entity.id
_entity.type
_entity.pdbx_description
1 polymer ?
#
loop_
_entity_poly.entity_id
_entity_poly.type
_entity_poly.pdbx_seq_one_letter_code
_entity_poly.pdbx_strand_id
1 'polypeptide(L)'
;MELNSNKVIVNASKEAIISFLSNAENIWDLLPQDKVSDFKATTEQCSFKVQGGITISLIEDGATENELYLKSGEKVPFSFKLTVKLSEVEGGT
;
A
#
# COMPACT_ATOMS: atom_id res chain seq x y z
N MET A 1 8.94 13.15 -10.17
CA MET A 1 7.92 12.57 -11.07
C MET A 1 6.80 12.06 -10.20
N GLU A 2 5.56 12.38 -10.54
CA GLU A 2 4.38 11.88 -9.81
C GLU A 2 3.63 10.91 -10.73
N LEU A 3 3.22 9.77 -10.17
CA LEU A 3 2.42 8.77 -10.86
C LEU A 3 1.09 8.64 -10.13
N ASN A 4 -0.01 8.72 -10.87
CA ASN A 4 -1.35 8.56 -10.32
C ASN A 4 -1.93 7.21 -10.77
N SER A 5 -2.52 6.48 -9.83
CA SER A 5 -3.23 5.23 -10.12
C SER A 5 -4.68 5.49 -10.56
N ASN A 6 -5.33 4.45 -11.06
CA ASN A 6 -6.78 4.48 -11.29
C ASN A 6 -7.52 4.58 -9.95
N LYS A 7 -8.64 5.29 -9.95
CA LYS A 7 -9.57 5.36 -8.81
C LYS A 7 -10.57 4.22 -8.89
N VAL A 8 -10.93 3.65 -7.75
CA VAL A 8 -11.92 2.57 -7.62
C VAL A 8 -12.84 2.89 -6.45
N ILE A 9 -14.06 2.33 -6.46
CA ILE A 9 -14.99 2.40 -5.34
C ILE A 9 -14.93 1.07 -4.59
N VAL A 10 -14.72 1.14 -3.29
CA VAL A 10 -14.71 -0.01 -2.38
C VAL A 10 -15.93 0.10 -1.48
N ASN A 11 -16.73 -0.97 -1.41
CA ASN A 11 -17.91 -1.03 -0.54
C ASN A 11 -17.51 -1.28 0.92
N ALA A 12 -16.77 -0.34 1.50
CA ALA A 12 -16.30 -0.32 2.88
C ALA A 12 -16.17 1.14 3.35
N SER A 13 -16.15 1.36 4.66
CA SER A 13 -15.88 2.68 5.24
C SER A 13 -14.40 3.06 5.09
N LYS A 14 -14.11 4.37 5.08
CA LYS A 14 -12.73 4.88 5.12
C LYS A 14 -11.91 4.25 6.23
N GLU A 15 -12.47 4.18 7.44
CA GLU A 15 -11.81 3.64 8.62
C GLU A 15 -11.42 2.17 8.43
N ALA A 16 -12.32 1.35 7.86
CA ALA A 16 -12.04 -0.05 7.58
C ALA A 16 -10.93 -0.20 6.53
N ILE A 17 -10.93 0.65 5.50
CA ILE A 17 -9.91 0.64 4.46
C ILE A 17 -8.55 1.08 5.02
N ILE A 18 -8.50 2.17 5.80
CA ILE A 18 -7.27 2.62 6.46
C ILE A 18 -6.74 1.53 7.37
N SER A 19 -7.58 0.97 8.25
CA SER A 19 -7.17 -0.08 9.17
C SER A 19 -6.65 -1.33 8.43
N PHE A 20 -7.27 -1.69 7.30
CA PHE A 20 -6.80 -2.81 6.48
C PHE A 20 -5.44 -2.52 5.85
N LEU A 21 -5.27 -1.33 5.26
CA LEU A 21 -4.06 -0.94 4.54
C LEU A 21 -2.88 -0.58 5.45
N SER A 22 -3.14 -0.13 6.68
CA SER A 22 -2.10 0.11 7.70
C SER A 22 -1.43 -1.19 8.14
N ASN A 23 -2.16 -2.31 8.19
CA ASN A 23 -1.53 -3.60 8.46
C ASN A 23 -0.81 -4.11 7.20
N ALA A 24 0.52 -4.05 7.22
CA ALA A 24 1.34 -4.42 6.07
C ALA A 24 1.27 -5.92 5.72
N GLU A 25 0.79 -6.80 6.61
CA GLU A 25 0.52 -8.20 6.30
C GLU A 25 -0.62 -8.37 5.28
N ASN A 26 -1.61 -7.48 5.32
CA ASN A 26 -2.76 -7.50 4.41
C ASN A 26 -2.39 -7.07 2.98
N ILE A 27 -1.25 -6.41 2.80
CA ILE A 27 -0.81 -5.93 1.48
C ILE A 27 -0.60 -7.11 0.51
N TRP A 28 -0.29 -8.30 1.03
CA TRP A 28 -0.22 -9.51 0.21
C TRP A 28 -1.49 -9.70 -0.62
N ASP A 29 -2.67 -9.57 -0.03
CA ASP A 29 -3.95 -9.81 -0.71
C ASP A 29 -4.24 -8.82 -1.85
N LEU A 30 -3.52 -7.69 -1.89
CA LEU A 30 -3.64 -6.66 -2.92
C LEU A 30 -2.60 -6.80 -4.03
N LEU A 31 -1.56 -7.60 -3.81
CA LEU A 31 -0.47 -7.75 -4.77
C LEU A 31 -0.85 -8.78 -5.86
N PRO A 32 -0.43 -8.54 -7.11
CA PRO A 32 -0.56 -9.52 -8.19
C PRO A 32 0.38 -10.72 -7.92
N GLN A 33 -0.18 -11.79 -7.37
CA GLN A 33 0.57 -12.97 -6.87
C GLN A 33 1.42 -13.67 -7.94
N ASP A 34 1.04 -13.54 -9.20
CA ASP A 34 1.79 -14.04 -10.35
C ASP A 34 3.03 -13.19 -10.69
N LYS A 35 3.17 -11.99 -10.10
CA LYS A 35 4.22 -11.01 -10.40
C LYS A 35 5.11 -10.65 -9.22
N VAL A 36 4.82 -11.19 -8.04
CA VAL A 36 5.61 -10.97 -6.82
C VAL A 36 6.06 -12.28 -6.21
N SER A 37 7.19 -12.26 -5.49
CA SER A 37 7.70 -13.40 -4.74
C SER A 37 8.38 -12.93 -3.44
N ASP A 38 8.78 -13.89 -2.59
CA ASP A 38 9.53 -13.64 -1.35
C ASP A 38 8.86 -12.61 -0.41
N PHE A 39 7.53 -12.62 -0.34
CA PHE A 39 6.79 -11.71 0.52
C PHE A 39 7.11 -11.98 2.00
N LYS A 40 7.45 -10.92 2.70
CA LYS A 40 7.70 -10.90 4.14
C LYS A 40 7.04 -9.66 4.70
N ALA A 41 6.26 -9.81 5.77
CA ALA A 41 5.63 -8.69 6.43
C ALA A 41 5.70 -8.83 7.95
N THR A 42 5.62 -7.68 8.60
CA THR A 42 5.15 -7.48 9.97
C THR A 42 3.92 -6.58 9.89
N THR A 43 3.32 -6.25 11.03
CA THR A 43 2.17 -5.33 11.05
C THR A 43 2.50 -3.95 10.46
N GLU A 44 3.73 -3.46 10.61
CA GLU A 44 4.13 -2.08 10.25
C GLU A 44 4.82 -1.96 8.88
N GLN A 45 5.39 -3.06 8.36
CA GLN A 45 6.17 -3.04 7.12
C GLN A 45 6.09 -4.35 6.35
N CYS A 46 6.21 -4.28 5.03
CA CYS A 46 6.36 -5.44 4.17
C CYS A 46 7.50 -5.28 3.16
N SER A 47 7.94 -6.41 2.61
CA SER A 47 8.90 -6.48 1.52
C SER A 47 8.55 -7.62 0.59
N PHE A 48 8.74 -7.40 -0.71
CA PHE A 48 8.48 -8.40 -1.74
C PHE A 48 9.38 -8.12 -2.95
N LYS A 49 9.65 -9.17 -3.70
CA LYS A 49 10.42 -9.10 -4.93
C LYS A 49 9.47 -9.00 -6.12
N VAL A 50 9.70 -8.04 -7.01
CA VAL A 50 8.94 -7.90 -8.26
C VAL A 50 9.67 -8.55 -9.43
N GLN A 51 8.95 -8.77 -10.54
CA GLN A 51 9.56 -9.17 -11.82
C GLN A 51 10.73 -8.24 -12.18
N GLY A 52 11.83 -8.81 -12.66
CA GLY A 52 13.10 -8.09 -12.86
C GLY A 52 14.06 -8.13 -11.66
N GLY A 53 13.65 -8.76 -10.55
CA GLY A 53 14.54 -9.12 -9.45
C GLY A 53 14.75 -8.04 -8.38
N ILE A 54 14.02 -6.93 -8.48
CA ILE A 54 14.10 -5.81 -7.54
C ILE A 54 13.27 -6.14 -6.29
N THR A 55 13.83 -5.90 -5.11
CA THR A 55 13.09 -5.96 -3.85
C THR A 55 12.50 -4.59 -3.56
N ILE A 56 11.19 -4.55 -3.36
CA ILE A 56 10.46 -3.38 -2.85
C ILE A 56 10.22 -3.60 -1.36
N SER A 57 10.34 -2.54 -0.57
CA SER A 57 9.96 -2.51 0.83
C SER A 57 9.06 -1.31 1.07
N LEU A 58 7.95 -1.52 1.79
CA LEU A 58 6.98 -0.51 2.18
C LEU A 58 6.88 -0.46 3.69
N ILE A 59 6.83 0.76 4.23
CA ILE A 59 6.70 1.04 5.65
C ILE A 59 5.53 2.03 5.82
N GLU A 60 4.66 1.77 6.80
CA GLU A 60 3.63 2.73 7.21
C GLU A 60 4.28 4.05 7.67
N ASP A 61 3.77 5.17 7.16
CA ASP A 61 4.28 6.52 7.45
C ASP A 61 3.17 7.41 8.05
N GLY A 62 2.15 6.77 8.64
CA GLY A 62 1.02 7.40 9.30
C GLY A 62 -0.19 7.64 8.38
N ALA A 63 -1.28 8.09 8.98
CA ALA A 63 -2.54 8.36 8.31
C ALA A 63 -3.23 9.62 8.85
N THR A 64 -4.12 10.18 8.04
CA THR A 64 -5.12 11.18 8.40
C THR A 64 -6.51 10.60 8.14
N GLU A 65 -7.56 11.40 8.35
CA GLU A 65 -8.94 10.97 8.06
C GLU A 65 -9.16 10.56 6.58
N ASN A 66 -8.42 11.15 5.64
CA ASN A 66 -8.66 10.99 4.21
C ASN A 66 -7.43 10.47 3.44
N GLU A 67 -6.30 10.29 4.10
CA GLU A 67 -5.06 9.86 3.44
C GLU A 67 -4.30 8.86 4.31
N LEU A 68 -3.76 7.83 3.69
CA LEU A 68 -2.74 6.94 4.28
C LEU A 68 -1.41 7.18 3.56
N TYR A 69 -0.34 7.29 4.34
CA TYR A 69 1.01 7.49 3.84
C TYR A 69 1.83 6.22 4.05
N LEU A 70 2.52 5.81 2.98
CA LEU A 70 3.46 4.72 2.96
C LEU A 70 4.75 5.24 2.33
N LYS A 71 5.90 4.73 2.77
CA LYS A 71 7.20 5.08 2.21
C LYS A 71 8.04 3.86 1.91
N SER A 72 8.97 4.02 0.99
CA SER A 72 9.98 3.01 0.73
C SER A 72 10.91 2.81 1.94
N GLY A 73 11.21 1.56 2.29
CA GLY A 73 12.26 1.24 3.27
C GLY A 73 13.68 1.56 2.79
N GLU A 74 14.68 1.39 3.65
CA GLU A 74 16.07 1.78 3.36
C GLU A 74 16.78 0.91 2.30
N LYS A 75 16.26 -0.29 2.02
CA LYS A 75 16.90 -1.29 1.14
C LYS A 75 16.34 -1.30 -0.29
N VAL A 76 16.00 -0.15 -0.86
CA VAL A 76 15.53 -0.04 -2.25
C VAL A 76 16.46 0.83 -3.10
N PRO A 77 16.56 0.57 -4.43
CA PRO A 77 17.45 1.34 -5.31
C PRO A 77 17.00 2.80 -5.52
N PHE A 78 15.78 3.17 -5.13
CA PHE A 78 15.26 4.52 -5.20
C PHE A 78 14.21 4.76 -4.11
N SER A 79 14.26 5.90 -3.44
CA SER A 79 13.24 6.28 -2.45
C SER A 79 11.96 6.74 -3.12
N PHE A 80 10.81 6.33 -2.59
CA PHE A 80 9.50 6.79 -3.04
C PHE A 80 8.51 6.91 -1.87
N LYS A 81 7.44 7.67 -2.10
CA LYS A 81 6.29 7.80 -1.21
C LYS A 81 5.03 7.36 -1.95
N LEU A 82 4.15 6.66 -1.25
CA LEU A 82 2.83 6.27 -1.72
C LEU A 82 1.80 6.94 -0.82
N THR A 83 0.92 7.74 -1.41
CA THR A 83 -0.20 8.37 -0.72
C THR A 83 -1.48 7.75 -1.24
N VAL A 84 -2.19 7.04 -0.37
CA VAL A 84 -3.53 6.53 -0.68
C VAL A 84 -4.52 7.61 -0.28
N LYS A 85 -5.32 8.10 -1.22
CA LYS A 85 -6.34 9.11 -0.98
C LYS A 85 -7.72 8.45 -0.97
N LEU A 86 -8.49 8.75 0.07
CA LEU A 86 -9.80 8.17 0.34
C LEU A 86 -10.84 9.28 0.38
N SER A 87 -12.03 9.03 -0.13
CA SER A 87 -13.14 9.99 -0.12
C SER A 87 -14.45 9.22 -0.08
N GLU A 88 -15.33 9.55 0.85
CA GLU A 88 -16.63 8.88 0.91
C GLU A 88 -17.49 9.22 -0.29
N VAL A 89 -18.18 8.21 -0.81
CA VAL A 89 -19.14 8.31 -1.92
C VAL A 89 -20.43 7.57 -1.56
N GLU A 90 -21.50 7.81 -2.30
CA GLU A 90 -22.74 7.08 -2.11
C GLU A 90 -22.52 5.58 -2.37
N GLY A 91 -22.58 4.77 -1.31
CA GLY A 91 -22.37 3.31 -1.38
C GLY A 91 -20.92 2.82 -1.16
N GLY A 92 -19.99 3.66 -0.70
CA GLY A 92 -18.63 3.22 -0.37
C GLY A 92 -17.62 4.35 -0.16
N THR A 93 -16.34 4.02 -0.38
CA THR A 93 -15.19 4.93 -0.35
C THR A 93 -14.38 4.78 -1.64
#